data_AF-A0A2K3K7R4-F1
#
_entry.id   AF-A0A2K3K7R4-F1
#
_cell.length_a   1.000
_cell.length_b   1.000
_cell.length_c   1.000
_cell.angle_alpha   90.00
_cell.angle_beta   90.00
_cell.angle_gamma   90.00
#
_symmetry.space_group_name_H-M   'P 1'
#
loop_
_entity.id
_entity.type
_entity.pdbx_description
1 polymer ?
#
loop_
_entity_poly.entity_id
_entity_poly.type
_entity_poly.pdbx_seq_one_letter_code
_entity_poly.pdbx_strand_id
1 'polypeptide(L)'
;LVAKCYYATEKLVWEVLEGNLKRKIEIPWSNITALQANCPEEGPSTLTLVVARQPCFFREADPLPRKSTKWEITEDFTDDQQASKHRYVI
;
A
#
# COMPACT_ATOMS: atom_id res chain seq x y z
N LEU A 1 5.52 -6.67 -8.94
CA LEU A 1 5.06 -5.67 -7.95
C LEU A 1 4.49 -4.48 -8.71
N VAL A 2 3.29 -3.97 -8.37
CA VAL A 2 2.69 -2.83 -9.08
C VAL A 2 2.16 -1.81 -8.06
N ALA A 3 2.83 -0.67 -7.95
CA ALA A 3 2.30 0.46 -7.19
C ALA A 3 1.38 1.30 -8.09
N LYS A 4 0.21 1.70 -7.59
CA LYS A 4 -0.75 2.55 -8.31
C LYS A 4 -1.11 3.78 -7.47
N CYS A 5 -0.72 4.95 -7.93
CA CYS A 5 -1.09 6.20 -7.30
C CYS A 5 -2.41 6.70 -7.91
N TYR A 6 -3.51 6.56 -7.19
CA TYR A 6 -4.81 7.06 -7.63
C TYR A 6 -5.12 8.39 -6.92
N TYR A 7 -5.16 9.48 -7.67
CA TYR A 7 -5.55 10.77 -7.11
C TYR A 7 -7.06 10.84 -6.85
N ALA A 8 -7.88 10.30 -7.76
CA ALA A 8 -9.35 10.45 -7.72
C ALA A 8 -10.07 9.77 -6.54
N THR A 9 -9.46 8.78 -5.90
CA THR A 9 -10.02 8.08 -4.73
C THR A 9 -9.43 8.56 -3.39
N GLU A 10 -8.69 9.67 -3.43
CA GLU A 10 -8.01 10.30 -2.31
C GLU A 10 -7.09 9.37 -1.47
N LYS A 11 -6.53 8.34 -2.11
CA LYS A 11 -5.61 7.40 -1.45
C LYS A 11 -4.50 6.90 -2.35
N LEU A 12 -3.34 6.65 -1.75
CA LEU A 12 -2.28 5.85 -2.34
C LEU A 12 -2.61 4.36 -2.17
N VAL A 13 -2.50 3.56 -3.24
CA VAL A 13 -2.74 2.12 -3.21
C VAL A 13 -1.52 1.37 -3.72
N TRP A 14 -0.96 0.49 -2.90
CA TRP A 14 0.13 -0.39 -3.30
C TRP A 14 -0.39 -1.80 -3.50
N GLU A 15 -0.38 -2.33 -4.73
CA GLU A 15 -0.83 -3.70 -5.04
C GLU A 15 0.38 -4.65 -5.20
N VAL A 16 0.35 -5.75 -4.45
CA VAL A 16 1.36 -6.80 -4.48
C VAL A 16 0.72 -8.07 -5.04
N LEU A 17 1.42 -8.72 -5.98
CA LEU A 17 1.05 -10.07 -6.41
C LEU A 17 1.84 -11.06 -5.56
N GLU A 18 1.13 -11.99 -4.93
CA GLU A 18 1.70 -13.09 -4.17
C GLU A 18 1.11 -14.39 -4.72
N GLY A 19 1.91 -15.10 -5.53
CA GLY A 19 1.40 -16.19 -6.36
C GLY A 19 0.33 -15.68 -7.34
N ASN A 20 -0.88 -16.26 -7.26
CA ASN A 20 -2.02 -15.90 -8.11
C ASN A 20 -3.01 -14.93 -7.44
N LEU A 21 -2.77 -14.55 -6.18
CA LEU A 21 -3.64 -13.65 -5.43
C LEU A 21 -2.99 -12.27 -5.28
N LYS A 22 -3.83 -11.25 -5.11
CA LYS A 22 -3.38 -9.89 -4.82
C LYS A 22 -3.47 -9.58 -3.34
N ARG A 23 -2.52 -8.79 -2.84
CA ARG A 23 -2.61 -8.05 -1.59
C ARG A 23 -2.52 -6.56 -1.89
N LYS A 24 -3.08 -5.71 -1.03
CA LYS A 24 -2.91 -4.26 -1.16
C LYS A 24 -2.80 -3.53 0.17
N ILE A 25 -2.08 -2.42 0.12
CA ILE A 25 -1.97 -1.42 1.19
C ILE A 25 -2.70 -0.16 0.70
N GLU A 26 -3.60 0.38 1.51
CA GLU A 26 -4.27 1.65 1.25
C GLU A 26 -3.88 2.70 2.30
N ILE A 27 -3.46 3.87 1.82
CA ILE A 27 -3.07 5.01 2.65
C ILE A 27 -3.86 6.24 2.18
N PRO A 28 -4.79 6.79 2.97
CA PRO A 28 -5.45 8.06 2.65
C PRO A 28 -4.42 9.19 2.48
N TRP A 29 -4.55 10.05 1.47
CA TRP A 29 -3.60 11.16 1.26
C TRP A 29 -3.53 12.08 2.47
N SER A 30 -4.66 12.31 3.15
CA SER A 30 -4.75 13.11 4.37
C SER A 30 -3.91 12.57 5.54
N ASN A 31 -3.55 11.29 5.51
CA ASN A 31 -2.70 10.67 6.53
C ASN A 31 -1.21 10.73 6.17
N ILE A 32 -0.82 11.14 4.96
CA ILE A 32 0.59 11.25 4.55
C ILE A 32 1.11 12.62 4.97
N THR A 33 2.04 12.64 5.93
CA THR A 33 2.60 13.87 6.50
C THR A 33 3.92 14.30 5.88
N ALA A 34 4.65 13.36 5.27
CA ALA A 34 5.82 13.66 4.46
C ALA A 34 6.01 12.60 3.36
N LEU A 35 6.59 13.01 2.24
CA LEU A 35 6.92 12.14 1.10
C LEU A 35 8.33 12.48 0.62
N GLN A 36 9.16 11.45 0.45
CA GLN A 36 10.50 11.57 -0.10
C GLN A 36 10.69 10.55 -1.21
N ALA A 37 10.94 11.03 -2.43
CA ALA A 37 11.34 10.20 -3.56
C ALA A 37 12.85 10.29 -3.73
N ASN A 38 13.51 9.14 -3.89
CA ASN A 38 14.91 9.04 -4.26
C ASN A 38 15.02 8.26 -5.58
N CYS A 39 15.48 8.93 -6.64
CA CYS A 39 15.55 8.37 -7.98
C CYS A 39 17.00 8.51 -8.49
N PRO A 40 17.92 7.62 -8.10
CA PRO A 40 19.30 7.66 -8.55
C PRO A 40 19.40 7.30 -10.04
N GLU A 41 20.47 7.74 -10.71
CA GLU A 41 20.75 7.39 -12.11
C GLU A 41 20.99 5.88 -12.29
N GLU A 42 21.60 5.24 -11.29
CA GLU A 42 21.84 3.80 -11.25
C GLU A 42 21.21 3.17 -9.99
N GLY A 43 20.59 2.00 -10.17
CA GLY A 43 19.98 1.23 -9.08
C GLY A 43 18.49 1.51 -8.84
N PRO A 44 17.92 0.95 -7.76
CA PRO A 44 16.49 1.06 -7.49
C PRO A 44 16.12 2.44 -6.94
N SER A 45 15.03 3.00 -7.47
CA SER A 45 14.38 4.17 -6.88
C SER A 45 13.55 3.79 -5.66
N THR A 46 13.45 4.69 -4.69
CA THR A 46 12.65 4.50 -3.48
C THR A 46 11.66 5.64 -3.27
N LEU A 47 10.50 5.31 -2.68
CA LEU A 47 9.50 6.26 -2.22
C LEU A 47 9.23 6.01 -0.74
N THR A 48 9.63 6.95 0.10
CA THR A 48 9.43 6.89 1.55
C THR A 48 8.25 7.78 1.94
N LEU A 49 7.33 7.24 2.72
CA LEU A 49 6.15 7.94 3.24
C LEU A 49 6.22 8.00 4.75
N VAL A 50 5.94 9.17 5.33
CA VAL A 50 5.62 9.29 6.76
C VAL A 50 4.11 9.40 6.88
N VAL A 51 3.52 8.52 7.71
CA VAL A 51 2.08 8.45 7.89
C VAL A 51 1.69 8.72 9.35
N ALA A 52 0.61 9.49 9.52
CA ALA A 52 0.04 9.84 10.83
C ALA A 52 -0.76 8.68 11.46
N ARG A 53 -1.23 7.73 10.65
CA ARG A 53 -2.04 6.59 11.06
C ARG A 53 -1.58 5.33 10.35
N GLN A 54 -1.86 4.18 10.96
CA GLN A 54 -1.62 2.88 10.36
C GLN A 54 -2.36 2.75 9.01
N PRO A 55 -1.70 2.23 7.95
CA PRO A 55 -2.37 1.87 6.70
C PRO A 55 -3.44 0.79 6.86
N CYS A 56 -4.33 0.68 5.87
CA CYS A 56 -5.27 -0.45 5.79
C CYS A 56 -4.72 -1.53 4.86
N PHE A 57 -4.80 -2.78 5.29
CA PHE A 57 -4.29 -3.94 4.55
C PHE A 57 -5.43 -4.81 4.05
N PHE A 58 -5.33 -5.27 2.81
CA PHE A 58 -6.34 -6.14 2.21
C PHE A 58 -5.71 -7.30 1.43
N ARG A 59 -6.43 -8.42 1.38
CA ARG A 59 -6.14 -9.56 0.50
C ARG A 59 -7.31 -9.79 -0.45
N GLU A 60 -7.01 -10.31 -1.63
CA GLU A 60 -8.02 -10.79 -2.57
C GLU A 60 -8.66 -12.06 -1.98
N ALA A 61 -10.00 -12.06 -1.89
CA ALA A 61 -10.76 -13.28 -1.63
C ALA A 61 -10.72 -14.19 -2.86
N ASP A 62 -11.07 -15.47 -2.71
CA ASP A 62 -11.00 -16.46 -3.80
C ASP A 62 -11.57 -15.89 -5.12
N PRO A 63 -10.73 -15.79 -6.17
CA PRO A 63 -11.09 -15.08 -7.39
C PRO A 63 -12.18 -15.86 -8.13
N LEU A 64 -13.31 -15.19 -8.37
CA LEU A 64 -14.39 -15.75 -9.17
C LEU A 64 -14.23 -15.32 -10.64
N PRO A 65 -14.27 -16.27 -11.59
CA PRO A 65 -14.16 -15.95 -13.01
C PRO A 65 -15.17 -14.88 -13.44
N ARG A 66 -14.70 -13.87 -14.17
CA ARG A 66 -15.54 -12.80 -14.75
C ARG A 66 -16.28 -11.93 -13.71
N LYS A 67 -15.86 -11.96 -12.44
CA LYS A 67 -16.32 -11.03 -11.40
C LYS A 67 -15.21 -10.04 -11.06
N SER A 68 -15.60 -8.87 -10.55
CA SER A 68 -14.65 -7.91 -9.97
C SER A 68 -13.97 -8.52 -8.75
N THR A 69 -12.69 -8.20 -8.55
CA THR A 69 -11.94 -8.59 -7.35
C THR A 69 -12.69 -8.16 -6.07
N LYS A 70 -12.85 -9.11 -5.14
CA LYS A 70 -13.34 -8.84 -3.79
C LYS A 70 -12.15 -8.73 -2.84
N TRP A 71 -12.20 -7.74 -1.96
CA TRP A 71 -11.14 -7.44 -1.00
C TRP A 71 -11.62 -7.73 0.42
N GLU A 72 -10.82 -8.46 1.18
CA GLU A 72 -11.00 -8.71 2.62
C GLU A 72 -9.94 -7.95 3.41
N ILE A 73 -10.31 -7.41 4.58
CA ILE A 73 -9.34 -6.84 5.52
C ILE A 73 -8.43 -7.95 6.02
N THR A 74 -7.14 -7.66 6.14
CA THR A 74 -6.14 -8.59 6.68
C THR A 74 -5.17 -7.84 7.60
N GLU A 75 -4.33 -8.60 8.31
CA GLU A 75 -3.18 -8.06 9.04
C GLU A 75 -2.07 -7.60 8.07
N ASP A 76 -1.11 -6.85 8.61
CA ASP A 76 0.07 -6.41 7.88
C ASP A 76 0.87 -7.61 7.36
N PHE A 77 0.99 -7.67 6.05
CA PHE A 77 1.66 -8.75 5.34
C PHE A 77 3.11 -8.46 4.96
N THR A 78 3.64 -7.33 5.41
CA THR A 78 5.04 -6.98 5.21
C THR A 78 5.92 -7.66 6.24
N ASP A 79 7.19 -7.89 5.88
CA ASP A 79 8.17 -8.50 6.77
C ASP A 79 8.25 -7.74 8.10
N ASP A 80 8.14 -8.46 9.21
CA ASP A 80 8.10 -7.93 10.58
C ASP A 80 7.05 -6.82 10.80
N GLN A 81 5.94 -6.83 10.03
CA GLN A 81 4.85 -5.84 10.11
C GLN A 81 5.35 -4.39 9.99
N GLN A 82 6.35 -4.17 9.14
CA GLN A 82 7.01 -2.86 9.00
C GLN A 82 6.07 -1.76 8.53
N ALA A 83 5.08 -2.07 7.68
CA ALA A 83 4.15 -1.08 7.15
C ALA A 83 3.15 -0.55 8.20
N SER A 84 3.04 -1.19 9.36
CA SER A 84 2.21 -0.74 10.46
C SER A 84 2.87 0.37 11.31
N LYS A 85 4.16 0.60 11.12
CA LYS A 85 4.89 1.67 11.81
C LYS A 85 4.39 3.03 11.32
N HIS A 86 3.87 3.84 12.23
CA HIS A 86 3.38 5.19 11.96
C HIS A 86 3.89 6.15 13.03
N ARG A 87 3.94 7.45 12.72
CA ARG A 87 4.36 8.49 13.66
C ARG A 87 3.17 9.39 13.95
N TYR A 88 2.77 9.48 15.22
CA TYR A 88 1.87 10.53 15.66
C TYR A 88 2.60 11.87 15.60
N VAL A 89 2.06 12.80 14.81
CA VAL A 89 2.48 14.20 14.82
C VAL A 89 1.45 14.93 15.68
N ILE A 90 1.91 15.52 16.78
CA ILE A 90 1.10 16.29 17.76
C ILE A 90 1.03 17.74 17.30
#